data_AF-T0Y377-F1
#
_entry.id   AF-T0Y377-F1
#
_cell.length_a   1.000
_cell.length_b   1.000
_cell.length_c   1.000
_cell.angle_alpha   90.00
_cell.angle_beta   90.00
_cell.angle_gamma   90.00
#
_symmetry.space_group_name_H-M   'P 1'
#
loop_
_entity.id
_entity.type
_entity.pdbx_description
1 polymer ?
#
loop_
_entity_poly.entity_id
_entity_poly.type
_entity_poly.pdbx_seq_one_letter_code
_entity_poly.pdbx_strand_id
1 'polypeptide(L)'
;WSWLSPATGRPVGVKGEPYLPEEDRRIMVDALKPVDRAVLGSTTDIYVTVVELRPQVIALGFNQHWDEGEIARECARRGVPVRVVRIGPRPGEELASRRIVDRILQRASESAR
;
A
#
# COMPACT_ATOMS: atom_id res chain seq x y z
N TRP A 1 3.26 3.51 -1.58
CA TRP A 1 2.46 2.66 -0.68
C TRP A 1 1.46 1.82 -1.49
N SER A 2 1.92 0.73 -2.10
CA SER A 2 1.05 -0.28 -2.73
C SER A 2 1.89 -1.53 -2.93
N TRP A 3 1.77 -2.49 -2.03
CA TRP A 3 2.44 -3.77 -2.15
C TRP A 3 1.51 -4.81 -1.54
N LEU A 4 1.18 -5.81 -2.37
CA LEU A 4 0.30 -6.96 -2.13
C LEU A 4 -1.19 -6.75 -2.40
N SER A 5 -1.58 -7.04 -3.63
CA SER A 5 -2.72 -7.93 -3.86
C SER A 5 -2.53 -8.67 -5.19
N PRO A 6 -2.58 -10.01 -5.23
CA PRO A 6 -2.71 -10.73 -6.49
C PRO A 6 -4.12 -10.51 -7.06
N ALA A 7 -4.22 -10.41 -8.38
CA ALA A 7 -5.50 -10.30 -9.07
C ALA A 7 -6.18 -11.68 -9.17
N THR A 8 -7.51 -11.66 -9.04
CA THR A 8 -8.53 -12.67 -9.33
C THR A 8 -9.05 -13.55 -8.16
N GLY A 9 -10.37 -13.44 -7.93
CA GLY A 9 -11.22 -14.32 -7.10
C GLY A 9 -11.34 -13.94 -5.61
N ARG A 10 -12.42 -13.22 -5.22
CA ARG A 10 -12.63 -12.71 -3.84
C ARG A 10 -12.66 -13.81 -2.76
N PRO A 11 -11.87 -13.68 -1.69
CA PRO A 11 -12.24 -14.13 -0.36
C PRO A 11 -12.98 -13.01 0.39
N VAL A 12 -14.01 -13.37 1.15
CA VAL A 12 -14.72 -12.44 2.04
C VAL A 12 -13.77 -11.98 3.15
N GLY A 13 -13.46 -10.68 3.21
CA GLY A 13 -12.55 -10.09 4.21
C GLY A 13 -11.34 -9.34 3.63
N VAL A 14 -11.05 -9.50 2.33
CA VAL A 14 -10.00 -8.73 1.65
C VAL A 14 -10.60 -7.42 1.13
N LYS A 15 -9.93 -6.30 1.39
CA LYS A 15 -10.26 -4.98 0.83
C LYS A 15 -10.44 -5.15 -0.69
N GLY A 16 -11.61 -4.78 -1.21
CA GLY A 16 -11.95 -4.97 -2.63
C GLY A 16 -10.94 -4.31 -3.57
N GLU A 17 -10.99 -4.71 -4.85
CA GLU A 17 -10.13 -4.16 -5.88
C GLU A 17 -10.21 -2.62 -5.88
N PRO A 18 -9.07 -1.92 -5.83
CA PRO A 18 -9.07 -0.46 -5.87
C PRO A 18 -9.74 0.05 -7.15
N TYR A 19 -10.57 1.09 -7.04
CA TYR A 19 -11.22 1.72 -8.20
C TYR A 19 -10.22 2.28 -9.22
N LEU A 20 -9.07 2.76 -8.76
CA LEU A 20 -8.02 3.31 -9.63
C LEU A 20 -7.01 2.20 -10.00
N PRO A 21 -6.66 2.03 -11.28
CA PRO A 21 -5.57 1.16 -11.71
C PRO A 21 -4.25 1.42 -10.97
N GLU A 22 -3.40 0.41 -10.86
CA GLU A 22 -2.16 0.54 -10.08
C GLU A 22 -1.17 1.57 -10.63
N GLU A 23 -1.10 1.72 -11.95
CA GLU A 23 -0.22 2.69 -12.59
C GLU A 23 -0.65 4.13 -12.30
N ASP A 24 -1.96 4.41 -12.34
CA ASP A 24 -2.49 5.72 -11.96
C ASP A 24 -2.19 6.04 -10.50
N ARG A 25 -2.35 5.05 -9.60
CA ARG A 25 -1.98 5.21 -8.19
C ARG A 25 -0.48 5.44 -8.02
N ARG A 26 0.37 4.79 -8.82
CA ARG A 26 1.83 5.01 -8.80
C ARG A 26 2.15 6.45 -9.20
N ILE A 27 1.60 6.93 -10.31
CA ILE A 27 1.80 8.30 -10.81
C ILE A 27 1.38 9.33 -9.74
N MET A 28 0.22 9.13 -9.10
CA MET A 28 -0.24 10.00 -8.02
C MET A 28 0.74 10.05 -6.83
N VAL A 29 1.34 8.91 -6.46
CA VAL A 29 2.31 8.83 -5.36
C VAL A 29 3.65 9.44 -5.76
N ASP A 30 4.10 9.21 -7.00
CA ASP A 30 5.34 9.74 -7.56
C ASP A 30 5.35 11.27 -7.59
N ALA A 31 4.18 11.89 -7.80
CA ALA A 31 4.01 13.34 -7.84
C ALA A 31 4.02 14.02 -6.45
N LEU A 32 4.08 13.26 -5.35
CA LEU A 32 4.07 13.83 -4.00
C LEU A 32 5.45 14.43 -3.67
N LYS A 33 5.48 15.68 -3.18
CA LYS A 33 6.71 16.37 -2.75
C LYS A 33 7.70 15.53 -1.92
N PRO A 34 7.28 14.70 -0.94
CA PRO A 34 8.22 13.89 -0.14
C PRO A 34 8.70 12.60 -0.83
N VAL A 35 8.32 12.33 -2.08
CA VAL A 35 8.64 11.09 -2.80
C VAL A 35 9.67 11.38 -3.88
N ASP A 36 10.85 10.74 -3.79
CA ASP A 36 11.87 10.81 -4.83
C ASP A 36 11.57 9.89 -6.01
N ARG A 37 10.99 8.71 -5.73
CA ARG A 37 10.63 7.70 -6.73
C ARG A 37 9.55 6.77 -6.21
N ALA A 38 8.52 6.54 -7.02
CA ALA A 38 7.52 5.50 -6.82
C ALA A 38 7.69 4.39 -7.88
N VAL A 39 7.77 3.15 -7.42
CA VAL A 39 7.87 1.95 -8.27
C VAL A 39 6.66 1.05 -8.05
N LEU A 40 6.15 0.45 -9.13
CA LEU A 40 5.22 -0.66 -9.02
C LEU A 40 5.93 -1.86 -8.42
N GLY A 41 5.13 -2.68 -7.75
CA GLY A 41 5.66 -3.87 -7.14
C GLY A 41 5.55 -5.14 -7.95
N SER A 42 6.46 -6.07 -7.68
CA SER A 42 6.35 -7.44 -8.15
C SER A 42 5.04 -8.06 -7.68
N THR A 43 4.34 -8.69 -8.63
CA THR A 43 3.06 -9.37 -8.41
C THR A 43 3.24 -10.78 -7.85
N THR A 44 4.46 -11.32 -7.87
CA THR A 44 4.77 -12.71 -7.49
C THR A 44 5.55 -12.80 -6.18
N ASP A 45 6.46 -11.86 -5.94
CA ASP A 45 7.32 -11.86 -4.75
C ASP A 45 7.69 -10.43 -4.34
N ILE A 46 7.21 -10.03 -3.16
CA ILE A 46 7.39 -8.70 -2.60
C ILE A 46 8.86 -8.31 -2.35
N TYR A 47 9.74 -9.29 -2.20
CA TYR A 47 11.14 -9.04 -1.87
C TYR A 47 11.97 -8.72 -3.11
N VAL A 48 11.46 -8.96 -4.33
CA VAL A 48 12.19 -8.67 -5.59
C VAL A 48 12.66 -7.22 -5.61
N THR A 49 11.75 -6.27 -5.39
CA THR A 49 12.12 -4.85 -5.40
C THR A 49 12.95 -4.44 -4.19
N VAL A 50 12.83 -5.13 -3.05
CA VAL A 50 13.72 -4.90 -1.91
C VAL A 50 15.15 -5.29 -2.28
N VAL A 51 15.33 -6.41 -2.99
CA VAL A 51 16.64 -6.88 -3.44
C VAL A 51 17.24 -5.96 -4.50
N GLU A 52 16.43 -5.47 -5.43
CA GLU A 52 16.86 -4.54 -6.48
C GLU A 52 17.25 -3.17 -5.92
N LEU A 53 16.44 -2.60 -5.02
CA LEU A 53 16.65 -1.25 -4.50
C LEU A 53 17.60 -1.20 -3.30
N ARG A 54 17.78 -2.33 -2.60
CA ARG A 54 18.63 -2.46 -1.41
C ARG A 54 18.44 -1.34 -0.36
N PRO A 55 17.20 -1.12 0.13
CA PRO A 55 16.94 -0.05 1.08
C PRO A 55 17.63 -0.30 2.42
N GLN A 56 18.00 0.78 3.12
CA GLN A 56 18.51 0.68 4.49
C GLN A 56 17.38 0.59 5.53
N VAL A 57 16.20 1.12 5.20
CA VAL A 57 15.00 1.12 6.07
C VAL A 57 13.75 0.80 5.25
N ILE A 58 12.87 -0.04 5.79
CA ILE A 58 11.50 -0.25 5.30
C ILE A 58 10.53 0.25 6.35
N ALA A 59 9.61 1.12 5.95
CA ALA A 59 8.53 1.59 6.81
C ALA A 59 7.21 0.89 6.44
N LEU A 60 6.64 0.12 7.38
CA LEU A 60 5.35 -0.51 7.26
C LEU A 60 4.24 0.43 7.74
N GLY A 61 3.11 0.39 7.06
CA GLY A 61 1.92 1.13 7.44
C GLY A 61 1.25 0.49 8.66
N PHE A 62 0.57 1.31 9.46
CA PHE A 62 -0.13 0.85 10.67
C PHE A 62 -1.00 -0.40 10.43
N ASN A 63 -1.82 -0.36 9.36
CA ASN A 63 -2.78 -1.43 9.02
C ASN A 63 -2.20 -2.55 8.12
N GLN A 64 -0.88 -2.66 7.96
CA GLN A 64 -0.28 -3.76 7.20
C GLN A 64 0.00 -4.96 8.10
N HIS A 65 -0.52 -6.14 7.76
CA HIS A 65 -0.44 -7.34 8.60
C HIS A 65 0.93 -8.06 8.63
N TRP A 66 1.99 -7.45 8.09
CA TRP A 66 3.33 -8.06 8.03
C TRP A 66 4.09 -7.92 9.33
N ASP A 67 4.74 -8.98 9.83
CA ASP A 67 5.62 -8.90 10.98
C ASP A 67 6.97 -8.26 10.62
N GLU A 68 7.39 -7.24 11.37
CA GLU A 68 8.64 -6.51 11.15
C GLU A 68 9.86 -7.45 11.21
N GLY A 69 9.85 -8.39 12.16
CA GLY A 69 10.94 -9.34 12.37
C GLY A 69 11.04 -10.37 11.25
N GLU A 70 9.91 -10.85 10.74
CA GLU A 70 9.85 -11.77 9.61
C GLU A 70 10.40 -11.14 8.34
N ILE A 71 9.95 -9.92 8.00
CA ILE A 71 10.48 -9.17 6.86
C ILE A 71 12.00 -8.98 7.01
N ALA A 72 12.48 -8.54 8.18
CA ALA A 72 13.89 -8.31 8.41
C ALA A 72 14.74 -9.59 8.24
N ARG A 73 14.26 -10.73 8.77
CA ARG A 73 14.92 -12.04 8.64
C ARG A 73 14.98 -12.49 7.19
N GLU A 74 13.89 -12.36 6.44
CA GLU A 74 13.84 -12.79 5.04
C GLU A 74 14.73 -11.91 4.15
N CYS A 75 14.72 -10.59 4.35
CA CYS A 75 15.63 -9.67 3.66
C CYS A 75 17.10 -10.01 3.95
N ALA A 76 17.45 -10.34 5.21
CA ALA A 76 18.80 -10.77 5.57
C ALA A 76 19.20 -12.09 4.88
N ARG A 77 18.29 -13.08 4.81
CA ARG A 77 18.51 -14.33 4.06
C ARG A 77 18.80 -14.09 2.58
N ARG A 78 18.21 -13.04 2.01
CA ARG A 78 18.39 -12.63 0.60
C ARG A 78 19.59 -11.71 0.38
N GLY A 79 20.44 -11.49 1.39
CA GLY A 79 21.66 -10.67 1.28
C GLY A 79 21.40 -9.15 1.31
N VAL A 80 20.25 -8.72 1.83
CA VAL A 80 19.86 -7.31 1.98
C VAL A 80 19.37 -7.06 3.42
N PRO A 81 20.27 -7.02 4.41
CA PRO A 81 19.87 -6.69 5.78
C PRO A 81 19.28 -5.27 5.82
N VAL A 82 18.10 -5.14 6.41
CA VAL A 82 17.32 -3.89 6.41
C VAL A 82 16.65 -3.68 7.77
N ARG A 83 16.55 -2.43 8.21
CA ARG A 83 15.78 -2.06 9.40
C ARG A 83 14.30 -1.93 9.02
N VAL A 84 13.42 -2.67 9.67
CA VAL A 84 11.97 -2.56 9.46
C VAL A 84 11.34 -1.80 10.62
N VAL A 85 10.52 -0.79 10.32
CA VAL A 85 9.83 0.04 11.31
C VAL A 85 8.35 0.13 10.95
N ARG A 86 7.45 0.06 11.94
CA ARG A 86 6.02 0.32 11.73
C ARG A 86 5.67 1.73 12.12
N ILE A 87 5.00 2.42 11.21
CA ILE A 87 4.47 3.75 11.46
C ILE A 87 3.16 3.61 12.22
N GLY A 88 2.98 4.41 13.26
CA GLY A 88 1.75 4.49 14.05
C GLY A 88 0.55 5.00 13.25
N PRO A 89 -0.67 4.92 13.83
CA PRO A 89 -1.88 5.39 13.18
C PRO A 89 -1.81 6.90 12.95
N ARG A 90 -2.33 7.36 11.82
CA ARG A 90 -2.52 8.79 11.57
C ARG A 90 -3.86 9.24 12.19
N PRO A 91 -3.89 10.33 12.98
CA PRO A 91 -5.14 10.91 13.44
C PRO A 91 -5.95 11.50 12.27
N GLY A 92 -7.25 11.24 12.24
CA GLY A 92 -8.17 11.70 11.20
C GLY A 92 -8.29 10.73 10.01
N GLU A 93 -9.19 9.75 10.13
CA GLU A 93 -9.51 8.77 9.07
C GLU A 93 -10.47 9.30 7.98
N GLU A 94 -10.77 10.60 7.97
CA GLU A 94 -11.83 11.17 7.13
C GLU A 94 -11.61 10.98 5.63
N LEU A 95 -10.37 10.72 5.20
CA LEU A 95 -9.97 10.56 3.80
C LEU A 95 -9.76 9.09 3.37
N ALA A 96 -10.27 8.12 4.14
CA ALA A 96 -10.27 6.73 3.69
C ALA A 96 -11.07 6.60 2.37
N SER A 97 -10.55 5.86 1.39
CA SER A 97 -11.19 5.71 0.07
C SER A 97 -12.66 5.26 0.17
N ARG A 98 -12.97 4.37 1.13
CA ARG A 98 -14.35 3.93 1.37
C ARG A 98 -15.26 5.08 1.81
N ARG A 99 -14.80 5.93 2.73
CA ARG A 99 -15.55 7.12 3.17
C ARG A 99 -15.76 8.12 2.04
N ILE A 100 -14.78 8.26 1.14
CA ILE A 100 -14.92 9.12 -0.05
C ILE A 100 -16.03 8.57 -0.96
N VAL A 101 -16.02 7.27 -1.25
CA VAL A 101 -17.07 6.61 -2.05
C VAL A 101 -18.44 6.76 -1.40
N ASP A 102 -18.56 6.48 -0.11
CA ASP A 102 -19.82 6.61 0.62
C ASP A 102 -20.35 8.05 0.57
N ARG A 103 -19.47 9.06 0.72
CA ARG A 103 -19.83 10.48 0.60
C ARG A 103 -20.30 10.86 -0.81
N ILE A 104 -19.67 10.32 -1.86
CA ILE A 104 -20.09 10.56 -3.26
C ILE A 104 -21.48 9.99 -3.50
N LEU A 105 -21.72 8.74 -3.06
CA LEU A 105 -23.02 8.07 -3.20
C LEU A 105 -24.13 8.83 -2.45
N GLN A 106 -23.84 9.33 -1.25
CA GLN A 106 -24.79 10.14 -0.48
C GLN A 106 -25.20 11.40 -1.27
N ARG A 107 -24.23 12.17 -1.76
CA ARG A 107 -24.50 13.41 -2.53
C ARG A 107 -25.28 13.15 -3.82
N ALA A 108 -24.99 12.06 -4.51
CA ALA A 108 -25.71 11.66 -5.71
C ALA A 108 -27.19 11.34 -5.41
N SER A 109 -27.45 10.68 -4.28
CA SER A 109 -28.83 10.35 -3.86
C SER A 109 -29.65 11.58 -3.44
N GLU A 110 -28.99 12.59 -2.87
CA GLU A 110 -29.62 13.86 -2.46
C GLU A 110 -29.94 14.75 -3.67
N SER A 111 -29.09 14.76 -4.70
CA SER A 111 -29.29 15.55 -5.93
C SER A 111 -30.37 14.97 -6.86
N ALA A 112 -30.73 13.71 -6.67
CA ALA A 112 -31.75 13.00 -7.44
C ALA A 112 -33.16 13.11 -6.81
N ARG A 113 -33.31 13.77 -5.66
CA ARG A 113 -34.58 14.12 -5.02
C ARG A 113 -34.93 15.57 -5.32
#